data_AF-A0A7S3DVK5-F1
#
_entry.id   AF-A0A7S3DVK5-F1
#
_cell.length_a   1.000
_cell.length_b   1.000
_cell.length_c   1.000
_cell.angle_alpha   90.00
_cell.angle_beta   90.00
_cell.angle_gamma   90.00
#
_symmetry.space_group_name_H-M   'P 1'
#
loop_
_entity.id
_entity.type
_entity.pdbx_description
1 polymer ?
#
loop_
_entity_poly.entity_id
_entity_poly.type
_entity_poly.pdbx_seq_one_letter_code
_entity_poly.pdbx_strand_id
1 'polypeptide(L)'
;MAREPPLRFNYTSKNSRGFYQSDYIYHVPLNNLVGGRQRYWYKIMLLPHAQPGASTSSIDGMDPWNLATLLFREWMSRLVPQYAPVQSGPHTFWTPPLPGQATSLALVGDLGQTENSTKTMASILQATKRGGEDDPVPPVTQVLIAGDVSYAHSDPWRWVSFFRIME
;
A
#
# COMPACT_ATOMS: atom_id res chain seq x y z
N MET A 1 4.35 2.18 -21.70
CA MET A 1 3.16 1.78 -20.92
C MET A 1 2.54 3.04 -20.36
N ALA A 2 1.26 3.31 -20.67
CA ALA A 2 0.52 4.37 -19.99
C ALA A 2 0.38 3.98 -18.51
N ARG A 3 0.74 4.89 -17.59
CA ARG A 3 0.50 4.68 -16.17
C ARG A 3 -0.95 5.03 -15.89
N GLU A 4 -1.70 4.10 -15.32
CA GLU A 4 -3.03 4.44 -14.80
C GLU A 4 -2.87 5.53 -13.73
N PRO A 5 -3.78 6.53 -13.69
CA PRO A 5 -3.74 7.53 -12.64
C PRO A 5 -3.94 6.84 -11.28
N PRO A 6 -3.25 7.31 -10.22
CA PRO A 6 -3.47 6.77 -8.90
C PRO A 6 -4.94 6.94 -8.48
N LEU A 7 -5.48 5.92 -7.84
CA LEU A 7 -6.84 5.92 -7.34
C LEU A 7 -6.90 6.64 -5.99
N ARG A 8 -8.03 7.29 -5.74
CA ARG A 8 -8.42 7.76 -4.41
C ARG A 8 -9.87 7.38 -4.20
N PHE A 9 -10.22 7.07 -2.96
CA PHE A 9 -11.62 6.93 -2.60
C PHE A 9 -11.97 7.87 -1.46
N ASN A 10 -13.18 8.39 -1.52
CA ASN A 10 -13.77 9.21 -0.49
C ASN A 10 -14.87 8.39 0.18
N TYR A 11 -14.97 8.48 1.51
CA TYR A 11 -15.97 7.77 2.27
C TYR A 11 -16.54 8.67 3.35
N THR A 12 -17.86 8.73 3.44
CA THR A 12 -18.56 9.42 4.54
C THR A 12 -19.50 8.41 5.16
N SER A 13 -19.31 8.11 6.44
CA SER A 13 -20.22 7.24 7.19
C SER A 13 -21.03 8.07 8.17
N LYS A 14 -22.28 7.66 8.38
CA LYS A 14 -23.16 8.24 9.40
C LYS A 14 -22.64 8.00 10.82
N ASN A 15 -21.79 6.99 11.00
CA ASN A 15 -21.28 6.53 12.29
C ASN A 15 -19.82 6.92 12.54
N SER A 16 -19.08 7.40 11.53
CA SER A 16 -17.72 7.92 11.69
C SER A 16 -17.76 9.43 11.92
N ARG A 17 -16.80 9.97 12.66
CA ARG A 17 -16.67 11.40 13.02
C ARG A 17 -16.31 12.32 11.84
N GLY A 18 -16.86 12.09 10.64
CA GLY A 18 -16.67 12.95 9.47
C GLY A 18 -16.27 12.21 8.19
N PHE A 19 -15.90 13.04 7.21
CA PHE A 19 -15.39 12.67 5.90
C PHE A 19 -14.01 12.03 6.00
N TYR A 20 -13.82 10.91 5.31
CA TYR A 20 -12.54 10.27 5.08
C TYR A 20 -12.18 10.34 3.61
N GLN A 21 -10.92 10.62 3.33
CA GLN A 21 -10.35 10.54 2.01
C GLN A 21 -9.05 9.74 2.10
N SER A 22 -8.91 8.74 1.24
CA SER A 22 -7.69 7.96 1.16
C SER A 22 -6.53 8.79 0.61
N ASP A 23 -5.32 8.35 0.94
CA ASP A 23 -4.15 8.69 0.15
C ASP A 23 -4.24 8.07 -1.26
N TYR A 24 -3.22 8.33 -2.07
CA TYR A 24 -3.11 7.77 -3.41
C TYR A 24 -2.80 6.27 -3.36
N ILE A 25 -3.63 5.48 -4.04
CA ILE A 25 -3.46 4.04 -4.20
C ILE A 25 -2.95 3.77 -5.61
N TYR A 26 -1.81 3.09 -5.70
CA TYR A 26 -1.15 2.77 -6.98
C TYR A 26 -1.24 1.27 -7.24
N HIS A 27 -1.72 0.88 -8.41
CA HIS A 27 -1.63 -0.48 -8.92
C HIS A 27 -0.60 -0.54 -10.04
N VAL A 28 0.41 -1.41 -9.90
CA VAL A 28 1.49 -1.56 -10.89
C VAL A 28 1.56 -3.01 -11.34
N PRO A 29 1.03 -3.35 -12.52
CA PRO A 29 1.14 -4.71 -13.04
C PRO A 29 2.58 -5.02 -13.43
N LEU A 30 3.10 -6.15 -12.93
CA LEU A 30 4.40 -6.68 -13.33
C LEU A 30 4.19 -7.72 -14.43
N ASN A 31 4.67 -7.41 -15.64
CA ASN A 31 4.49 -8.24 -16.83
C ASN A 31 5.76 -9.05 -17.16
N ASN A 32 5.61 -10.10 -17.94
CA ASN A 32 6.71 -10.95 -18.45
C ASN A 32 7.55 -11.60 -17.34
N LEU A 33 6.92 -11.95 -16.21
CA LEU A 33 7.56 -12.73 -15.15
C LEU A 33 7.73 -14.19 -15.58
N VAL A 34 8.86 -14.78 -15.24
CA VAL A 34 9.13 -16.21 -15.46
C VAL A 34 8.54 -16.99 -14.29
N GLY A 35 7.62 -17.92 -14.58
CA GLY A 35 7.03 -18.80 -13.57
C GLY A 35 8.00 -19.84 -13.02
N GLY A 36 7.56 -20.64 -12.04
CA GLY A 36 8.34 -21.77 -11.53
C GLY A 36 9.23 -21.42 -10.34
N ARG A 37 8.71 -20.68 -9.35
CA ARG A 37 9.44 -20.33 -8.12
C ARG A 37 10.69 -19.50 -8.39
N GLN A 38 10.61 -18.56 -9.34
CA GLN A 38 11.67 -17.59 -9.58
C GLN A 38 11.55 -16.44 -8.57
N ARG A 39 12.67 -16.08 -7.93
CA ARG A 39 12.73 -14.95 -7.00
C ARG A 39 12.94 -13.64 -7.76
N TYR A 40 12.17 -12.62 -7.37
CA TYR A 40 12.31 -11.25 -7.85
C TYR A 40 12.48 -10.29 -6.67
N TRP A 41 13.16 -9.17 -6.94
CA TRP A 41 13.34 -8.05 -6.00
C TRP A 41 12.74 -6.80 -6.61
N TYR A 42 12.11 -5.97 -5.78
CA TYR A 42 11.56 -4.68 -6.21
C TYR A 42 11.73 -3.62 -5.11
N LYS A 43 11.62 -2.36 -5.52
CA LYS A 43 11.56 -1.20 -4.64
C LYS A 43 10.43 -0.29 -5.11
N ILE A 44 9.75 0.35 -4.17
CA ILE A 44 8.73 1.34 -4.47
C ILE A 44 9.40 2.70 -4.47
N MET A 45 9.25 3.45 -5.57
CA MET A 45 9.74 4.82 -5.70
C MET A 45 8.57 5.74 -6.00
N LEU A 46 8.30 6.64 -5.06
CA LEU A 46 7.35 7.73 -5.25
C LEU A 46 8.12 8.92 -5.80
N LEU A 47 7.95 9.14 -7.10
CA LEU A 47 8.42 10.36 -7.71
C LEU A 47 7.55 11.52 -7.25
N PRO A 48 8.15 12.67 -6.99
CA PRO A 48 7.41 13.84 -6.59
C PRO A 48 6.44 14.24 -7.70
N HIS A 49 5.16 14.36 -7.34
CA HIS A 49 4.14 14.80 -8.27
C HIS A 49 4.29 16.31 -8.45
N ALA A 50 4.72 16.76 -9.63
CA ALA A 50 4.60 18.16 -9.99
C ALA A 50 3.10 18.48 -9.98
N GLN A 51 2.63 19.27 -9.00
CA GLN A 51 1.24 19.69 -9.01
C GLN A 51 1.00 20.53 -10.26
N PRO A 52 0.14 20.09 -11.20
CA PRO A 52 -0.22 20.93 -12.34
C PRO A 52 -1.12 22.04 -11.80
N GLY A 53 -0.58 23.24 -11.70
CA GLY A 53 -1.33 24.42 -11.30
C GLY A 53 -1.42 24.64 -9.80
N ALA A 54 -0.33 25.12 -9.19
CA ALA A 54 -0.52 26.26 -8.29
C ALA A 54 -1.14 27.36 -9.15
N SER A 55 -2.47 27.45 -9.15
CA SER A 55 -3.18 28.55 -9.78
C SER A 55 -2.53 29.83 -9.26
N THR A 56 -1.95 30.62 -10.15
CA THR A 56 -1.63 32.02 -9.90
C THR A 56 -2.94 32.71 -9.57
N SER A 57 -3.36 32.64 -8.31
CA SER A 57 -4.41 33.48 -7.78
C SER A 57 -3.98 34.91 -8.07
N SER A 58 -4.77 35.60 -8.88
CA SER A 58 -4.52 36.99 -9.26
C SER A 58 -4.29 37.81 -7.99
N ILE A 59 -3.16 38.52 -7.96
CA ILE A 59 -2.71 39.33 -6.81
C ILE A 59 -3.61 40.56 -6.61
N ASP A 60 -4.47 40.86 -7.59
CA ASP A 60 -5.40 41.99 -7.54
C ASP A 60 -6.43 41.81 -6.41
N GLY A 61 -6.34 42.68 -5.40
CA GLY A 61 -7.29 42.78 -4.30
C GLY A 61 -6.95 41.98 -3.03
N MET A 62 -5.77 41.37 -2.92
CA MET A 62 -5.37 40.68 -1.70
C MET A 62 -4.92 41.65 -0.60
N ASP A 63 -5.44 41.43 0.62
CA ASP A 63 -4.96 42.08 1.85
C ASP A 63 -3.42 41.88 2.00
N PRO A 64 -2.66 42.93 2.38
CA PRO A 64 -1.22 42.85 2.67
C PRO A 64 -0.80 41.67 3.56
N TRP A 65 -1.61 41.28 4.56
CA TRP A 65 -1.31 40.13 5.42
C TRP A 65 -1.43 38.78 4.69
N ASN A 66 -2.40 38.66 3.78
CA ASN A 66 -2.54 37.47 2.94
C ASN A 66 -1.42 37.39 1.90
N LEU A 67 -0.96 38.54 1.39
CA LEU A 67 0.18 38.66 0.47
C LEU A 67 1.49 38.23 1.14
N ALA A 68 1.75 38.71 2.36
CA ALA A 68 2.90 38.30 3.15
C ALA A 68 2.87 36.80 3.48
N THR A 69 1.68 36.25 3.78
CA THR A 69 1.49 34.82 4.05
C THR A 69 1.73 33.97 2.80
N LEU A 70 1.26 34.40 1.63
CA LEU A 70 1.51 33.75 0.34
C LEU A 70 2.99 33.74 -0.03
N LEU A 71 3.65 34.90 0.10
CA LEU A 71 5.09 35.03 -0.18
C LEU A 71 5.93 34.23 0.80
N PHE A 72 5.57 34.20 2.08
CA PHE A 72 6.24 33.36 3.08
C PHE A 72 6.04 31.88 2.80
N ARG A 73 4.85 31.46 2.36
CA ARG A 73 4.55 30.06 1.99
C ARG A 73 5.30 29.63 0.73
N GLU A 74 5.38 30.50 -0.29
CA GLU A 74 6.24 30.35 -1.47
C GLU A 74 7.72 30.23 -1.06
N TRP A 75 8.21 31.13 -0.20
CA TRP A 75 9.59 31.12 0.25
C TRP A 75 9.93 29.87 1.07
N MET A 76 9.06 29.46 1.99
CA MET A 76 9.20 28.20 2.76
C MET A 76 9.15 26.96 1.85
N SER A 77 8.34 26.98 0.79
CA SER A 77 8.29 25.88 -0.19
C SER A 77 9.60 25.70 -0.97
N ARG A 78 10.40 26.76 -1.08
CA ARG A 78 11.74 26.73 -1.71
C ARG A 78 12.86 26.29 -0.75
N LEU A 79 12.63 26.38 0.56
CA LEU A 79 13.64 26.07 1.59
C LEU A 79 13.50 24.66 2.19
N VAL A 80 12.31 24.08 2.15
CA VAL A 80 12.14 22.65 2.37
C VAL A 80 12.47 21.98 1.04
N PRO A 81 13.33 20.94 0.98
CA PRO A 81 13.46 20.11 -0.21
C PRO A 81 12.14 19.36 -0.42
N GLN A 82 11.15 20.08 -0.95
CA GLN A 82 10.07 19.45 -1.67
C GLN A 82 10.77 18.62 -2.74
N TYR A 83 10.36 17.36 -2.89
CA TYR A 83 10.68 16.54 -4.04
C TYR A 83 11.96 15.68 -4.02
N ALA A 84 12.47 15.28 -2.84
CA ALA A 84 13.27 14.04 -2.82
C ALA A 84 12.34 12.84 -3.09
N PRO A 85 12.66 11.95 -4.04
CA PRO A 85 11.89 10.72 -4.23
C PRO A 85 11.83 9.93 -2.93
N VAL A 86 10.63 9.57 -2.49
CA VAL A 86 10.47 8.67 -1.35
C VAL A 86 10.64 7.24 -1.86
N GLN A 87 11.59 6.51 -1.28
CA GLN A 87 11.91 5.15 -1.68
C GLN A 87 11.68 4.17 -0.52
N SER A 88 11.01 3.05 -0.79
CA SER A 88 10.86 1.97 0.18
C SER A 88 12.14 1.14 0.32
N GLY A 89 12.17 0.27 1.34
CA GLY A 89 13.17 -0.79 1.43
C GLY A 89 13.08 -1.78 0.26
N PRO A 90 14.08 -2.66 0.06
CA PRO A 90 13.97 -3.75 -0.90
C PRO A 90 12.92 -4.76 -0.43
N HIS A 91 12.02 -5.13 -1.34
CA HIS A 91 11.03 -6.19 -1.15
C HIS A 91 11.34 -7.35 -2.10
N THR A 92 10.86 -8.55 -1.76
CA THR A 92 11.02 -9.72 -2.63
C THR A 92 9.76 -10.55 -2.67
N PHE A 93 9.50 -11.18 -3.81
CA PHE A 93 8.47 -12.20 -3.95
C PHE A 93 8.98 -13.34 -4.84
N TRP A 94 8.26 -14.46 -4.80
CA TRP A 94 8.51 -15.63 -5.62
C TRP A 94 7.36 -15.82 -6.60
N THR A 95 7.64 -16.16 -7.86
CA THR A 95 6.59 -16.51 -8.81
C THR A 95 5.95 -17.85 -8.44
N PRO A 96 4.67 -18.07 -8.78
CA PRO A 96 4.00 -19.31 -8.45
C PRO A 96 4.70 -20.52 -9.10
N PRO A 97 4.53 -21.73 -8.54
CA PRO A 97 4.99 -22.95 -9.17
C PRO A 97 4.31 -23.16 -10.54
N LEU A 98 4.97 -23.90 -11.43
CA LEU A 98 4.38 -24.26 -12.73
C LEU A 98 3.22 -25.24 -12.53
N PRO A 99 2.25 -25.29 -13.49
CA PRO A 99 1.22 -26.32 -13.48
C PRO A 99 1.81 -27.73 -13.32
N GLY A 100 1.23 -28.53 -12.42
CA GLY A 100 1.70 -29.90 -12.12
C GLY A 100 2.81 -29.98 -11.05
N GLN A 101 3.39 -28.86 -10.62
CA GLN A 101 4.32 -28.86 -9.49
C GLN A 101 3.58 -28.76 -8.15
N ALA A 102 4.16 -29.35 -7.10
CA ALA A 102 3.63 -29.27 -5.75
C ALA A 102 3.57 -27.81 -5.27
N THR A 103 2.47 -27.44 -4.61
CA THR A 103 2.24 -26.13 -4.02
C THR A 103 1.60 -26.27 -2.65
N SER A 104 1.73 -25.23 -1.83
CA SER A 104 1.04 -25.11 -0.55
C SER A 104 0.41 -23.71 -0.46
N LEU A 105 -0.82 -23.69 0.04
CA LEU A 105 -1.62 -22.49 0.23
C LEU A 105 -2.12 -22.42 1.67
N ALA A 106 -2.16 -21.22 2.23
CA ALA A 106 -2.88 -20.95 3.46
C ALA A 106 -4.29 -20.46 3.11
N LEU A 107 -5.31 -21.04 3.74
CA LEU A 107 -6.69 -20.59 3.63
C LEU A 107 -7.06 -19.84 4.91
N VAL A 108 -7.52 -18.60 4.76
CA VAL A 108 -7.97 -17.75 5.86
C VAL A 108 -9.31 -17.13 5.49
N GLY A 109 -10.19 -16.99 6.46
CA GLY A 109 -11.36 -16.13 6.42
C GLY A 109 -11.44 -15.37 7.73
N ASP A 110 -12.32 -14.37 7.80
CA ASP A 110 -12.66 -13.68 9.05
C ASP A 110 -11.44 -13.13 9.79
N LEU A 111 -10.45 -12.62 9.04
CA LEU A 111 -9.14 -12.33 9.60
C LEU A 111 -9.25 -11.20 10.62
N GLY A 112 -9.84 -10.07 10.24
CA GLY A 112 -9.95 -8.88 11.09
C GLY A 112 -8.60 -8.30 11.48
N GLN A 113 -8.55 -7.67 12.66
CA GLN A 113 -7.37 -6.94 13.14
C GLN A 113 -7.22 -7.04 14.67
N THR A 114 -7.48 -8.23 15.19
CA THR A 114 -7.34 -8.58 16.60
C THR A 114 -5.96 -9.17 16.88
N GLU A 115 -5.64 -9.41 18.15
CA GLU A 115 -4.43 -10.15 18.52
C GLU A 115 -4.39 -11.56 17.90
N ASN A 116 -5.54 -12.23 17.79
CA ASN A 116 -5.63 -13.54 17.14
C ASN A 116 -5.35 -13.44 15.64
N SER A 117 -5.74 -12.35 14.99
CA SER A 117 -5.43 -12.07 13.59
C SER A 117 -3.93 -11.99 13.37
N THR A 118 -3.22 -11.28 14.25
CA THR A 118 -1.75 -11.18 14.23
C THR A 118 -1.10 -12.55 14.45
N LYS A 119 -1.61 -13.36 15.39
CA LYS A 119 -1.11 -14.73 15.62
C LYS A 119 -1.30 -15.61 14.38
N THR A 120 -2.47 -15.56 13.75
CA THR A 120 -2.76 -16.28 12.50
C THR A 120 -1.78 -15.89 11.39
N MET A 121 -1.56 -14.59 11.16
CA MET A 121 -0.60 -14.12 10.16
C MET A 121 0.84 -14.50 10.50
N ALA A 122 1.23 -14.45 11.78
CA ALA A 122 2.54 -14.91 12.22
C ALA A 122 2.74 -16.41 11.96
N SER A 123 1.71 -17.25 12.18
CA SER A 123 1.75 -18.67 11.86
C SER A 123 1.88 -18.93 10.36
N ILE A 124 1.17 -18.17 9.53
CA ILE A 124 1.30 -18.26 8.06
C ILE A 124 2.71 -17.86 7.63
N LEU A 125 3.24 -16.75 8.16
CA LEU A 125 4.59 -16.29 7.89
C LEU A 125 5.64 -17.35 8.28
N GLN A 126 5.47 -18.03 9.42
CA GLN A 126 6.33 -19.15 9.79
C GLN A 126 6.21 -20.32 8.81
N ALA A 127 5.00 -20.63 8.32
CA ALA A 127 4.78 -21.68 7.33
C ALA A 127 5.41 -21.38 5.96
N THR A 128 5.66 -20.09 5.62
CA THR A 128 6.42 -19.73 4.41
C THR A 128 7.91 -20.08 4.50
N LYS A 129 8.43 -20.28 5.72
CA LYS A 129 9.84 -20.59 5.98
C LYS A 129 10.10 -22.10 6.14
N ARG A 130 9.06 -22.93 6.05
CA ARG A 130 9.14 -24.39 6.13
C ARG A 130 9.63 -24.99 4.79
N GLY A 131 10.00 -26.27 4.78
CA GLY A 131 10.48 -26.95 3.57
C GLY A 131 12.00 -27.08 3.44
N GLY A 132 12.66 -27.45 4.53
CA GLY A 132 14.01 -28.03 4.46
C GLY A 132 13.99 -29.45 3.90
N GLU A 133 15.16 -30.04 3.68
CA GLU A 133 15.32 -31.40 3.13
C GLU A 133 14.56 -32.47 3.94
N ASP A 134 14.34 -32.22 5.24
CA ASP A 134 13.63 -33.09 6.17
C ASP A 134 12.13 -32.77 6.36
N ASP A 135 11.59 -31.71 5.75
CA ASP A 135 10.18 -31.32 5.89
C ASP A 135 9.38 -31.71 4.63
N PRO A 136 8.48 -32.71 4.70
CA PRO A 136 7.72 -33.17 3.55
C PRO A 136 6.70 -32.13 3.05
N VAL A 137 6.41 -31.09 3.83
CA VAL A 137 5.43 -30.06 3.46
C VAL A 137 6.14 -28.90 2.75
N PRO A 138 5.79 -28.59 1.49
CA PRO A 138 6.38 -27.45 0.81
C PRO A 138 5.99 -26.14 1.51
N PRO A 139 6.85 -25.10 1.47
CA PRO A 139 6.54 -23.80 2.05
C PRO A 139 5.23 -23.26 1.50
N VAL A 140 4.45 -22.59 2.35
CA VAL A 140 3.29 -21.82 1.91
C VAL A 140 3.77 -20.74 0.95
N THR A 141 3.21 -20.72 -0.27
CA THR A 141 3.57 -19.74 -1.31
C THR A 141 2.45 -18.76 -1.60
N GLN A 142 1.22 -19.08 -1.18
CA GLN A 142 0.02 -18.32 -1.50
C GLN A 142 -0.91 -18.28 -0.29
N VAL A 143 -1.63 -17.18 -0.12
CA VAL A 143 -2.70 -17.03 0.87
C VAL A 143 -4.00 -16.77 0.12
N LEU A 144 -5.02 -17.58 0.36
CA LEU A 144 -6.37 -17.38 -0.13
C LEU A 144 -7.23 -16.82 1.00
N ILE A 145 -7.79 -15.63 0.78
CA ILE A 145 -8.62 -14.93 1.76
C ILE A 145 -10.09 -15.05 1.34
N ALA A 146 -10.86 -15.84 2.09
CA ALA A 146 -12.26 -16.18 1.81
C ALA A 146 -13.25 -15.15 2.38
N GLY A 147 -13.06 -13.87 2.07
CA GLY A 147 -13.93 -12.78 2.51
C GLY A 147 -13.57 -12.19 3.88
N ASP A 148 -14.39 -11.23 4.32
CA ASP A 148 -14.37 -10.61 5.66
C ASP A 148 -12.96 -10.29 6.19
N VAL A 149 -12.31 -9.35 5.49
CA VAL A 149 -10.88 -9.09 5.66
C VAL A 149 -10.57 -8.25 6.90
N SER A 150 -11.04 -7.00 6.95
CA SER A 150 -10.64 -6.03 7.99
C SER A 150 -11.69 -5.82 9.07
N TYR A 151 -12.93 -6.20 8.78
CA TYR A 151 -14.13 -5.76 9.51
C TYR A 151 -14.15 -4.24 9.75
N ALA A 152 -13.61 -3.47 8.81
CA ALA A 152 -13.59 -2.02 8.90
C ALA A 152 -15.00 -1.42 8.91
N HIS A 153 -16.00 -2.12 8.32
CA HIS A 153 -17.40 -1.70 8.22
C HIS A 153 -17.53 -0.20 7.91
N SER A 154 -17.79 0.61 8.93
CA SER A 154 -18.05 2.05 8.85
C SER A 154 -16.87 2.94 9.26
N ASP A 155 -15.73 2.37 9.62
CA ASP A 155 -14.52 3.09 10.02
C ASP A 155 -13.37 2.83 9.02
N PRO A 156 -13.14 3.73 8.05
CA PRO A 156 -12.14 3.55 7.02
C PRO A 156 -10.71 3.57 7.55
N TRP A 157 -10.45 4.15 8.72
CA TRP A 157 -9.11 4.13 9.33
C TRP A 157 -8.67 2.72 9.69
N ARG A 158 -9.61 1.80 9.90
CA ARG A 158 -9.32 0.39 10.16
C ARG A 158 -8.68 -0.33 8.98
N TRP A 159 -8.84 0.15 7.75
CA TRP A 159 -8.09 -0.40 6.61
C TRP A 159 -6.60 -0.17 6.75
N VAL A 160 -6.18 1.00 7.26
CA VAL A 160 -4.77 1.31 7.46
C VAL A 160 -4.14 0.39 8.52
N SER A 161 -4.85 0.15 9.63
CA SER A 161 -4.37 -0.81 10.64
C SER A 161 -4.35 -2.25 10.11
N PHE A 162 -5.33 -2.65 9.29
CA PHE A 162 -5.34 -3.97 8.68
C PHE A 162 -4.13 -4.20 7.77
N PHE A 163 -3.79 -3.23 6.91
CA PHE A 163 -2.62 -3.37 6.03
C PHE A 163 -1.30 -3.52 6.80
N ARG A 164 -1.18 -2.92 7.99
CA ARG A 164 0.00 -3.11 8.85
C ARG A 164 0.14 -4.52 9.42
N ILE A 165 -0.95 -5.30 9.48
CA ILE A 165 -0.91 -6.71 9.90
C ILE A 165 -0.51 -7.61 8.72
N MET A 166 -0.81 -7.18 7.50
CA MET A 166 -0.55 -7.94 6.27
C MET A 166 0.88 -7.73 5.72
N GLU A 167 1.51 -6.62 6.07
CA GLU A 167 2.90 -6.28 5.71
C GLU A 167 3.93 -6.98 6.61
#